data_AF-A0A318QBG2-F1
#
_entry.id   AF-A0A318QBG2-F1
#
_cell.length_a   1.000
_cell.length_b   1.000
_cell.length_c   1.000
_cell.angle_alpha   90.00
_cell.angle_beta   90.00
_cell.angle_gamma   90.00
#
_symmetry.space_group_name_H-M   'P 1'
#
loop_
_entity.id
_entity.type
_entity.pdbx_description
1 polymer ?
#
loop_
_entity_poly.entity_id
_entity_poly.type
_entity_poly.pdbx_seq_one_letter_code
_entity_poly.pdbx_strand_id
1 'polypeptide(L)'
;MINVMASSVLNAPVSPVWGLIRDFGALGLWLPGVKSCVIEGDDPGDRVGAIRRVEMGDVGVIREQLLALSDVDHMVTFSIIEAALPIRNYRSTITLLPITNGDRTFIRWRGQFEAAAEHAASMEARMPTHIYQPAFDRLAEILALRKTRS
;
A
#
# COMPACT_ATOMS: atom_id res chain seq x y z
N MET A 1 -16.93 -7.79 -10.44
CA MET A 1 -16.07 -7.19 -9.40
C MET A 1 -14.95 -8.16 -9.06
N ILE A 2 -13.69 -7.72 -9.21
CA ILE A 2 -12.48 -8.52 -9.02
C ILE A 2 -11.94 -8.26 -7.62
N ASN A 3 -11.49 -9.31 -6.93
CA ASN A 3 -10.87 -9.20 -5.61
C ASN A 3 -9.47 -9.80 -5.67
N VAL A 4 -8.48 -9.04 -5.21
CA VAL A 4 -7.08 -9.47 -5.16
C VAL A 4 -6.57 -9.33 -3.73
N MET A 5 -5.65 -10.20 -3.33
CA MET A 5 -4.91 -10.00 -2.09
C MET A 5 -3.51 -10.59 -2.16
N ALA A 6 -2.64 -10.05 -1.31
CA ALA A 6 -1.41 -10.70 -0.89
C ALA A 6 -1.25 -10.53 0.62
N SER A 7 -0.46 -11.41 1.23
CA SER A 7 -0.07 -11.30 2.63
C SER A 7 1.33 -11.83 2.86
N SER A 8 2.00 -11.32 3.89
CA SER A 8 3.33 -11.78 4.29
C SER A 8 3.50 -11.68 5.80
N VAL A 9 4.62 -12.21 6.29
CA VAL A 9 5.06 -12.06 7.69
C VAL A 9 6.34 -11.24 7.70
N LEU A 10 6.30 -10.08 8.34
CA LEU A 10 7.46 -9.22 8.55
C LEU A 10 8.10 -9.57 9.88
N ASN A 11 9.42 -9.76 9.87
CA ASN A 11 10.22 -10.05 11.06
C ASN A 11 10.48 -8.77 11.89
N ALA A 12 9.41 -8.06 12.26
CA ALA A 12 9.45 -6.85 13.09
C ALA A 12 8.12 -6.67 13.86
N PRO A 13 8.15 -5.96 15.01
CA PRO A 13 6.93 -5.62 15.76
C PRO A 13 6.01 -4.71 14.95
N VAL A 14 4.73 -4.65 15.31
CA VAL A 14 3.73 -3.88 14.55
C VAL A 14 4.02 -2.38 14.52
N SER A 15 4.52 -1.81 15.63
CA SER A 15 4.79 -0.38 15.75
C SER A 15 5.75 0.18 14.68
N PRO A 16 6.98 -0.37 14.48
CA PRO A 16 7.88 0.11 13.43
C PRO A 16 7.37 -0.15 12.01
N VAL A 17 6.58 -1.21 11.79
CA VAL A 17 5.94 -1.47 10.49
C VAL A 17 4.87 -0.40 10.23
N TRP A 18 4.01 -0.15 11.21
CA TRP A 18 2.94 0.83 11.11
C TRP A 18 3.46 2.24 10.90
N GLY A 19 4.56 2.61 11.56
CA GLY A 19 5.23 3.89 11.34
C GLY A 19 5.66 4.14 9.89
N LEU A 20 5.88 3.10 9.09
CA LEU A 20 6.17 3.21 7.65
C LEU A 20 4.91 3.34 6.78
N ILE A 21 3.81 2.74 7.21
CA ILE A 21 2.58 2.58 6.41
C ILE A 21 1.55 3.68 6.71
N ARG A 22 1.49 4.16 7.96
CA ARG A 22 0.47 5.12 8.42
C ARG A 22 0.52 6.47 7.70
N ASP A 23 1.72 6.89 7.30
CA ASP A 23 1.90 8.10 6.50
C ASP A 23 1.56 7.80 5.05
N PHE A 24 0.38 8.23 4.62
CA PHE A 24 -0.10 8.03 3.26
C PHE A 24 0.81 8.67 2.20
N GLY A 25 1.50 9.76 2.55
CA GLY A 25 2.42 10.47 1.66
C GLY A 25 3.78 9.77 1.50
N ALA A 26 4.11 8.84 2.40
CA ALA A 26 5.41 8.17 2.44
C ALA A 26 5.50 6.90 1.56
N LEU A 27 4.52 6.66 0.67
CA LEU A 27 4.46 5.46 -0.17
C LEU A 27 5.77 5.19 -0.94
N GLY A 28 6.41 6.25 -1.45
CA GLY A 28 7.65 6.15 -2.23
C GLY A 28 8.85 5.60 -1.46
N LEU A 29 8.78 5.53 -0.12
CA LEU A 29 9.85 4.91 0.68
C LEU A 29 9.86 3.39 0.58
N TRP A 30 8.70 2.77 0.38
CA TRP A 30 8.53 1.33 0.54
C TRP A 30 7.81 0.64 -0.63
N LEU A 31 7.18 1.36 -1.54
CA LEU A 31 6.63 0.79 -2.77
C LEU A 31 7.65 0.90 -3.92
N PRO A 32 8.19 -0.22 -4.44
CA PRO A 32 9.09 -0.18 -5.59
C PRO A 32 8.43 0.43 -6.84
N GLY A 33 9.22 1.14 -7.66
CA GLY A 33 8.75 1.73 -8.92
C GLY A 33 8.11 3.13 -8.79
N VAL A 34 7.89 3.62 -7.57
CA VAL A 34 7.49 5.01 -7.31
C VAL A 34 8.66 5.95 -7.55
N LYS A 35 8.49 6.89 -8.48
CA LYS A 35 9.45 7.97 -8.76
C LYS A 35 9.23 9.18 -7.86
N SER A 36 7.98 9.52 -7.61
CA SER A 36 7.58 10.60 -6.71
C SER A 36 6.24 10.28 -6.07
N CYS A 37 6.05 10.74 -4.83
CA CYS A 37 4.79 10.65 -4.09
C CYS A 37 4.65 11.92 -3.26
N VAL A 38 3.60 12.70 -3.51
CA VAL A 38 3.34 13.97 -2.81
C VAL A 38 1.88 14.04 -2.42
N ILE A 39 1.59 14.56 -1.23
CA ILE A 39 0.23 14.94 -0.86
C ILE A 39 -0.13 16.20 -1.65
N GLU A 40 -1.32 16.22 -2.23
CA GLU A 40 -1.88 17.40 -2.89
C GLU A 40 -2.46 18.37 -1.85
N GLY A 41 -2.18 19.66 -2.02
CA GLY A 41 -2.56 20.70 -1.07
C GLY A 41 -1.67 20.73 0.16
N ASP A 42 -2.18 21.36 1.23
CA ASP A 42 -1.43 21.58 2.48
C ASP A 42 -1.86 20.61 3.60
N ASP A 43 -2.61 19.56 3.26
CA ASP A 43 -3.13 18.62 4.24
C ASP A 43 -2.04 17.67 4.75
N PRO A 44 -2.09 17.29 6.04
CA PRO A 44 -1.28 16.18 6.55
C PRO A 44 -1.61 14.88 5.81
N GLY A 45 -0.58 14.07 5.54
CA GLY A 45 -0.74 12.78 4.87
C GLY A 45 -1.59 11.76 5.66
N ASP A 46 -1.78 11.95 6.95
CA ASP A 46 -2.62 11.08 7.79
C ASP A 46 -4.08 11.57 7.89
N ARG A 47 -4.45 12.67 7.22
CA ARG A 47 -5.82 13.17 7.23
C ARG A 47 -6.71 12.41 6.25
N VAL A 48 -7.77 11.78 6.74
CA VAL A 48 -8.81 11.17 5.89
C VAL A 48 -9.35 12.21 4.89
N GLY A 49 -9.40 11.82 3.61
CA GLY A 49 -9.75 12.68 2.49
C GLY A 49 -8.53 13.24 1.73
N ALA A 50 -7.32 13.19 2.31
CA ALA A 50 -6.09 13.60 1.64
C ALA A 50 -5.87 12.84 0.33
N ILE A 51 -5.38 13.55 -0.69
CA ILE A 51 -5.07 12.98 -2.00
C ILE A 51 -3.55 12.94 -2.13
N ARG A 52 -3.01 11.78 -2.53
CA ARG A 52 -1.61 11.67 -2.94
C ARG A 52 -1.53 11.52 -4.44
N ARG A 53 -0.58 12.24 -5.04
CA ARG A 53 -0.17 12.08 -6.42
C ARG A 53 1.09 11.22 -6.47
N VAL A 54 0.96 10.04 -7.05
CA VAL A 54 2.04 9.06 -7.21
C VAL A 54 2.45 9.03 -8.68
N GLU A 55 3.73 9.15 -8.95
CA GLU A 55 4.29 8.88 -10.28
C GLU A 55 4.99 7.53 -10.28
N MET A 56 4.48 6.57 -11.04
CA MET A 56 5.08 5.26 -11.23
C MET A 56 5.73 5.15 -12.61
N GLY A 57 6.85 4.44 -12.68
CA GLY A 57 7.60 4.31 -13.93
C GLY A 57 6.86 3.59 -15.06
N ASP A 58 5.98 2.65 -14.73
CA ASP A 58 5.31 1.75 -15.66
C ASP A 58 3.91 2.23 -16.10
N VAL A 59 3.19 2.95 -15.23
CA VAL A 59 1.80 3.38 -15.47
C VAL A 59 1.60 4.90 -15.45
N GLY A 60 2.66 5.66 -15.19
CA GLY A 60 2.60 7.12 -15.12
C GLY A 60 1.97 7.62 -13.83
N VAL A 61 1.12 8.65 -13.94
CA VAL A 61 0.55 9.35 -12.78
C VAL A 61 -0.72 8.65 -12.29
N ILE A 62 -0.79 8.46 -10.97
CA ILE A 62 -1.95 7.97 -10.25
C ILE A 62 -2.29 8.97 -9.15
N ARG A 63 -3.58 9.27 -8.97
CA ARG A 63 -4.08 10.00 -7.80
C ARG A 63 -4.89 9.06 -6.94
N GLU A 64 -4.55 9.02 -5.66
CA GLU A 64 -5.21 8.17 -4.68
C GLU A 64 -5.73 8.99 -3.52
N GLN A 65 -6.92 8.68 -3.05
CA GLN A 65 -7.55 9.34 -1.91
C GLN A 65 -7.57 8.42 -0.69
N LEU A 66 -7.14 8.94 0.45
CA LEU A 66 -7.23 8.27 1.74
C LEU A 66 -8.70 8.23 2.20
N LEU A 67 -9.25 7.03 2.39
CA LEU A 67 -10.64 6.81 2.80
C LEU A 67 -10.80 6.49 4.28
N ALA A 68 -9.82 5.82 4.88
CA ALA A 68 -9.81 5.53 6.31
C ALA A 68 -8.38 5.29 6.81
N LEU A 69 -8.12 5.70 8.06
CA LEU A 69 -6.89 5.42 8.78
C LEU A 69 -7.26 5.09 10.23
N SER A 70 -6.82 3.94 10.74
CA SER A 70 -7.04 3.50 12.11
C SER A 70 -5.70 3.10 12.73
N ASP A 71 -5.20 3.92 13.66
CA ASP A 71 -4.02 3.59 14.47
C ASP A 71 -4.32 2.48 15.49
N VAL A 72 -5.59 2.27 15.86
CA VAL A 72 -6.01 1.19 16.78
C VAL A 72 -5.97 -0.16 16.07
N ASP A 73 -6.54 -0.22 14.86
CA ASP A 73 -6.64 -1.47 14.08
C ASP A 73 -5.45 -1.69 13.13
N HIS A 74 -4.49 -0.75 13.11
CA HIS A 74 -3.36 -0.70 12.17
C HIS A 74 -3.80 -0.94 10.72
N MET A 75 -4.75 -0.10 10.29
CA MET A 75 -5.42 -0.23 9.00
C MET A 75 -5.44 1.08 8.23
N VAL A 76 -5.11 1.02 6.94
CA VAL A 76 -5.26 2.13 5.99
C VAL A 76 -6.10 1.68 4.80
N THR A 77 -7.08 2.47 4.40
CA THR A 77 -7.93 2.25 3.23
C THR A 77 -7.88 3.44 2.29
N PHE A 78 -7.71 3.20 1.00
CA PHE A 78 -7.65 4.25 -0.02
C PHE A 78 -8.32 3.82 -1.32
N SER A 79 -8.54 4.77 -2.22
CA SER A 79 -9.10 4.56 -3.55
C SER A 79 -8.20 5.19 -4.60
N ILE A 80 -8.09 4.57 -5.77
CA ILE A 80 -7.57 5.26 -6.96
C ILE A 80 -8.71 6.10 -7.52
N ILE A 81 -8.50 7.40 -7.65
CA ILE A 81 -9.49 8.35 -8.18
C ILE A 81 -9.14 8.80 -9.60
N GLU A 82 -7.88 8.68 -10.00
CA GLU A 82 -7.41 9.01 -11.34
C GLU A 82 -6.19 8.13 -11.69
N ALA A 83 -6.21 7.42 -12.82
CA ALA A 83 -5.08 6.63 -13.32
C ALA A 83 -5.27 6.26 -14.80
N ALA A 84 -4.17 6.00 -15.50
CA ALA A 84 -4.18 5.38 -16.83
C ALA A 84 -4.41 3.85 -16.81
N LEU A 85 -4.47 3.24 -15.61
CA LEU A 85 -4.77 1.82 -15.44
C LEU A 85 -6.20 1.51 -15.90
N PRO A 86 -6.45 0.37 -16.59
CA PRO A 86 -7.77 0.01 -17.09
C PRO A 86 -8.66 -0.59 -16.00
N ILE A 87 -8.76 0.08 -14.85
CA ILE A 87 -9.55 -0.32 -13.69
C ILE A 87 -10.46 0.82 -13.24
N ARG A 88 -11.58 0.47 -12.60
CA ARG A 88 -12.55 1.42 -12.03
C ARG A 88 -12.98 0.96 -10.65
N ASN A 89 -13.56 1.89 -9.88
CA ASN A 89 -14.08 1.64 -8.52
C ASN A 89 -13.05 0.93 -7.62
N TYR A 90 -11.77 1.29 -7.76
CA TYR A 90 -10.70 0.63 -7.03
C TYR A 90 -10.70 1.05 -5.57
N ARG A 91 -10.84 0.08 -4.67
CA ARG A 91 -10.70 0.27 -3.22
C ARG A 91 -9.68 -0.70 -2.69
N SER A 92 -8.80 -0.22 -1.83
CA SER A 92 -7.77 -1.06 -1.23
C SER A 92 -7.58 -0.81 0.24
N THR A 93 -7.24 -1.87 0.97
CA THR A 93 -6.99 -1.86 2.41
C THR A 93 -5.72 -2.62 2.73
N ILE A 94 -4.82 -1.99 3.47
CA ILE A 94 -3.69 -2.64 4.14
C ILE A 94 -4.05 -2.79 5.61
N THR A 95 -3.84 -3.99 6.16
CA THR A 95 -4.08 -4.30 7.58
C THR A 95 -2.84 -4.97 8.15
N LEU A 96 -2.45 -4.57 9.36
CA LEU A 96 -1.42 -5.23 10.15
C LEU A 96 -2.03 -5.93 11.34
N LEU A 97 -1.56 -7.14 11.63
CA LEU A 97 -1.90 -7.87 12.86
C LEU A 97 -0.62 -8.32 13.56
N PRO A 98 -0.52 -8.14 14.89
CA PRO A 98 0.62 -8.65 15.63
C PRO A 98 0.61 -10.18 15.67
N ILE A 99 1.75 -10.79 15.37
CA ILE A 99 2.02 -12.20 15.67
C ILE A 99 2.82 -12.23 16.97
N THR A 100 2.11 -12.47 18.07
CA THR A 100 2.68 -12.49 19.42
C THR A 100 3.78 -13.55 19.58
N ASN A 101 3.67 -14.66 18.84
CA ASN A 101 4.74 -15.66 18.75
C ASN A 101 5.90 -15.16 17.85
N GLY A 102 6.91 -14.59 18.50
CA GLY A 102 8.15 -14.11 17.88
C GLY A 102 8.19 -12.60 17.59
N ASP A 103 7.21 -11.83 18.10
CA ASP A 103 7.12 -10.37 17.94
C ASP A 103 7.26 -9.91 16.47
N ARG A 104 6.41 -10.51 15.63
CA ARG A 104 6.36 -10.32 14.18
C ARG A 104 5.05 -9.65 13.78
N THR A 105 4.97 -9.22 12.53
CA THR A 105 3.76 -8.59 11.98
C THR A 105 3.24 -9.38 10.79
N PHE A 106 1.98 -9.80 10.86
CA PHE A 106 1.24 -10.24 9.68
C PHE A 106 0.76 -9.00 8.93
N ILE A 107 1.16 -8.86 7.67
CA ILE A 107 0.68 -7.79 6.78
C ILE A 107 -0.22 -8.40 5.71
N ARG A 108 -1.35 -7.74 5.45
CA ARG A 108 -2.27 -8.10 4.37
C ARG A 108 -2.66 -6.87 3.58
N TRP A 109 -2.58 -6.96 2.26
CA TRP A 109 -3.07 -5.93 1.34
C TRP A 109 -4.15 -6.54 0.44
N ARG A 110 -5.37 -6.02 0.54
CA ARG A 110 -6.53 -6.43 -0.27
C ARG A 110 -6.93 -5.30 -1.20
N GLY A 111 -7.20 -5.62 -2.46
CA GLY A 111 -7.77 -4.69 -3.44
C GLY A 111 -9.07 -5.24 -4.02
N GLN A 112 -9.97 -4.33 -4.38
CA GLN A 112 -11.21 -4.62 -5.08
C GLN A 112 -11.38 -3.60 -6.20
N PHE A 113 -11.73 -4.05 -7.40
CA PHE A 113 -11.94 -3.17 -8.54
C PHE A 113 -12.78 -3.82 -9.64
N GLU A 114 -13.10 -3.04 -10.66
CA GLU A 114 -13.71 -3.48 -11.89
C GLU A 114 -12.74 -3.27 -13.05
N ALA A 115 -12.73 -4.20 -14.01
CA ALA A 115 -11.96 -4.09 -15.25
C ALA A 115 -12.78 -4.71 -16.38
N ALA A 116 -12.53 -4.27 -17.62
CA ALA A 116 -13.09 -4.90 -18.81
C ALA A 116 -12.55 -6.34 -18.96
N ALA A 117 -13.28 -7.22 -19.64
CA ALA A 117 -12.97 -8.65 -19.69
C ALA A 117 -11.56 -8.93 -20.25
N GLU A 118 -11.12 -8.15 -21.23
CA GLU A 118 -9.80 -8.18 -21.84
C GLU A 118 -8.65 -7.82 -20.90
N HIS A 119 -8.94 -7.13 -19.78
CA HIS A 119 -7.95 -6.67 -18.80
C HIS A 119 -8.11 -7.36 -17.43
N ALA A 120 -9.23 -8.04 -17.18
CA ALA A 120 -9.55 -8.61 -15.88
C ALA A 120 -8.44 -9.55 -15.36
N ALA A 121 -8.08 -10.57 -16.14
CA ALA A 121 -7.09 -11.56 -15.73
C ALA A 121 -5.68 -10.96 -15.54
N SER A 122 -5.28 -10.03 -16.41
CA SER A 122 -3.96 -9.40 -16.31
C SER A 122 -3.85 -8.48 -15.09
N MET A 123 -4.90 -7.71 -14.78
CA MET A 123 -4.94 -6.86 -13.59
C MET A 123 -5.04 -7.69 -12.31
N GLU A 124 -5.83 -8.77 -12.31
CA GLU A 124 -5.94 -9.68 -11.19
C GLU A 124 -4.60 -10.32 -10.81
N ALA A 125 -3.81 -10.74 -11.82
CA ALA A 125 -2.46 -11.28 -11.60
C ALA A 125 -1.43 -10.20 -11.25
N ARG A 126 -1.53 -9.01 -11.85
CA ARG A 126 -0.57 -7.92 -11.66
C ARG A 126 -0.53 -7.40 -10.24
N MET A 127 -1.70 -7.17 -9.62
CA MET A 127 -1.74 -6.45 -8.34
C MET A 127 -1.00 -7.20 -7.21
N PRO A 128 -1.27 -8.50 -6.93
CA PRO A 128 -0.54 -9.23 -5.89
C PRO A 128 0.95 -9.38 -6.21
N THR A 129 1.26 -9.71 -7.46
CA THR A 129 2.60 -10.16 -7.88
C THR A 129 3.58 -9.02 -8.08
N HIS A 130 3.14 -7.92 -8.69
CA HIS A 130 4.03 -6.82 -9.08
C HIS A 130 3.93 -5.60 -8.18
N ILE A 131 2.86 -5.48 -7.38
CA ILE A 131 2.67 -4.34 -6.48
C ILE A 131 2.76 -4.78 -5.02
N TYR A 132 1.90 -5.71 -4.58
CA TYR A 132 1.75 -5.98 -3.15
C TYR A 132 2.92 -6.76 -2.55
N GLN A 133 3.31 -7.89 -3.16
CA GLN A 133 4.43 -8.69 -2.65
C GLN A 133 5.75 -7.91 -2.69
N PRO A 134 6.13 -7.22 -3.78
CA PRO A 134 7.36 -6.43 -3.80
C PRO A 134 7.39 -5.30 -2.76
N ALA A 135 6.24 -4.71 -2.43
CA ALA A 135 6.14 -3.76 -1.33
C ALA A 135 6.44 -4.40 0.03
N PHE A 136 5.94 -5.61 0.28
CA PHE A 136 6.23 -6.34 1.52
C PHE A 136 7.70 -6.71 1.64
N ASP A 137 8.30 -7.17 0.54
CA ASP A 137 9.72 -7.50 0.48
C ASP A 137 10.57 -6.27 0.79
N ARG A 138 10.22 -5.12 0.19
CA ARG A 138 10.89 -3.86 0.47
C ARG A 138 10.73 -3.38 1.91
N LEU A 139 9.55 -3.52 2.51
CA LEU A 139 9.34 -3.24 3.94
C LEU A 139 10.24 -4.13 4.81
N ALA A 140 10.33 -5.43 4.50
CA ALA A 140 11.19 -6.35 5.23
C ALA A 140 12.67 -5.94 5.18
N GLU A 141 13.16 -5.51 4.02
CA GLU A 141 14.52 -4.98 3.85
C GLU A 141 14.76 -3.73 4.71
N ILE A 142 13.86 -2.75 4.66
CA ILE A 142 13.98 -1.51 5.44
C ILE A 142 14.05 -1.81 6.93
N LEU A 143 13.20 -2.72 7.41
CA LEU A 143 13.16 -3.12 8.82
C LEU A 143 14.42 -3.88 9.24
N ALA A 144 14.96 -4.75 8.39
CA ALA A 144 16.22 -5.45 8.64
C ALA A 144 17.40 -4.47 8.75
N LEU A 145 17.48 -3.48 7.85
CA LEU A 145 18.54 -2.46 7.85
C LEU A 145 18.46 -1.51 9.06
N ARG A 146 17.27 -1.30 9.63
CA ARG A 146 17.11 -0.51 10.86
C ARG A 146 17.62 -1.26 12.09
N LYS A 147 17.42 -2.58 12.14
CA LYS A 147 17.91 -3.45 13.24
C LYS A 147 19.43 -3.57 13.29
N THR A 148 20.13 -3.46 12.17
CA THR A 148 21.60 -3.55 12.15
C THR A 148 22.30 -2.27 12.56
N ARG A 149 21.57 -1.15 12.65
CA ARG A 149 22.10 0.18 13.00
C ARG A 149 21.77 0.62 14.43
N SER A 150 20.98 -0.18 15.16
CA SER A 150 20.63 -0.02 16.57
C SER A 150 21.46 -0.95 17.43
#